data_AF-A0A7C6ESQ6-F1
#
_entry.id   AF-A0A7C6ESQ6-F1
#
_cell.length_a   1.000
_cell.length_b   1.000
_cell.length_c   1.000
_cell.angle_alpha   90.00
_cell.angle_beta   90.00
_cell.angle_gamma   90.00
#
_symmetry.space_group_name_H-M   'P 1'
#
loop_
_entity.id
_entity.type
_entity.pdbx_description
1 polymer ?
#
loop_
_entity_poly.entity_id
_entity_poly.type
_entity_poly.pdbx_seq_one_letter_code
_entity_poly.pdbx_strand_id
1 'polypeptide(L)'
;MVVLSFYSKFTLGNFCDGYIFQKHFKDYEGCTVDEKFVTVDNLKEAIAKIYNWEWRKRITAPEMIIDGMKHDADIKRRFRDLK
;
A
#
# COMPACT_ATOMS: atom_id res chain seq x y z
N MET A 1 13.03 -6.38 -13.39
CA MET A 1 11.74 -7.04 -13.70
C MET A 1 12.06 -8.49 -14.05
N VAL A 2 11.81 -9.45 -13.15
CA VAL A 2 11.93 -10.88 -13.49
C VAL A 2 10.67 -11.24 -14.26
N VAL A 3 10.81 -11.48 -15.56
CA VAL A 3 9.71 -11.94 -16.41
C VAL A 3 9.49 -13.41 -16.08
N LEU A 4 8.42 -13.71 -15.33
CA LEU A 4 8.00 -15.08 -15.02
C LEU A 4 7.27 -15.67 -16.23
N SER A 5 8.01 -16.02 -17.27
CA SER A 5 7.48 -16.65 -18.50
C SER A 5 6.99 -18.10 -18.30
N PHE A 6 7.01 -18.62 -17.07
CA PHE A 6 6.80 -20.05 -16.78
C PHE A 6 5.42 -20.42 -16.22
N TYR A 7 4.59 -19.44 -15.84
CA TYR A 7 3.26 -19.73 -15.30
C TYR A 7 2.16 -19.12 -16.18
N SER A 8 1.34 -19.98 -16.78
CA SER A 8 0.15 -19.56 -17.54
C SER A 8 -0.96 -18.97 -16.66
N LYS A 9 -0.92 -19.27 -15.35
CA LYS A 9 -1.75 -18.67 -14.28
C LYS A 9 -0.90 -18.51 -13.03
N PHE A 10 -0.47 -17.27 -12.77
CA PHE A 10 0.24 -16.93 -11.54
C PHE A 10 -0.73 -16.90 -10.36
N THR A 11 -0.44 -17.68 -9.31
CA THR A 11 -1.25 -17.71 -8.08
C THR A 11 -0.44 -17.25 -6.88
N LEU A 12 -1.11 -16.89 -5.78
CA LEU A 12 -0.43 -16.59 -4.51
C LEU A 12 0.38 -17.79 -3.99
N GLY A 13 -0.08 -19.02 -4.27
CA GLY A 13 0.69 -20.24 -3.96
C GLY A 13 2.05 -20.24 -4.65
N ASN A 14 2.11 -19.84 -5.93
CA ASN A 14 3.38 -19.71 -6.68
C ASN A 14 4.28 -18.59 -6.16
N PHE A 15 3.71 -17.57 -5.53
CA PHE A 15 4.49 -16.51 -4.90
C PHE A 15 5.12 -16.95 -3.57
N CYS A 16 4.44 -17.87 -2.88
CA CYS A 16 4.81 -18.34 -1.55
C CYS A 16 5.46 -19.74 -1.54
N ASP A 17 5.68 -20.36 -2.71
CA ASP A 17 6.24 -21.71 -2.84
C ASP A 17 7.76 -21.80 -2.58
N GLY A 18 8.40 -20.66 -2.31
CA GLY A 18 9.83 -20.55 -2.04
C GLY A 18 10.70 -20.45 -3.29
N TYR A 19 10.14 -20.59 -4.50
CA TYR A 19 10.87 -20.42 -5.75
C TYR A 19 11.05 -18.94 -6.12
N ILE A 20 10.12 -18.08 -5.69
CA ILE A 20 10.22 -16.64 -5.88
C ILE A 20 10.91 -16.03 -4.67
N PHE A 21 12.20 -15.71 -4.84
CA PHE A 21 12.94 -14.97 -3.85
C PHE A 21 12.42 -13.53 -3.76
N GLN A 22 11.71 -13.23 -2.67
CA GLN A 22 11.41 -11.88 -2.26
C GLN A 22 12.67 -11.24 -1.70
N LYS A 23 12.92 -9.96 -2.03
CA LYS A 23 14.09 -9.24 -1.50
C LYS A 23 14.05 -9.17 0.04
N HIS A 24 15.14 -8.76 0.69
CA HIS A 24 15.05 -8.41 2.11
C HIS A 24 14.19 -7.15 2.29
N PHE A 25 13.49 -7.01 3.42
CA PHE A 25 12.63 -5.84 3.69
C PHE A 25 13.38 -4.52 3.54
N LYS A 26 14.65 -4.48 3.94
CA LYS A 26 15.54 -3.31 3.76
C LYS A 26 15.70 -2.87 2.30
N ASP A 27 15.45 -3.74 1.34
CA ASP A 27 15.60 -3.48 -0.10
C ASP A 27 14.26 -3.14 -0.78
N TYR A 28 13.13 -3.18 -0.05
CA TYR A 28 11.84 -2.72 -0.58
C TYR A 28 11.79 -1.20 -0.63
N GLU A 29 11.03 -0.71 -1.60
CA GLU A 29 10.72 0.70 -1.77
C GLU A 29 9.20 0.90 -1.71
N GLY A 30 8.80 2.07 -1.23
CA GLY A 30 7.41 2.49 -1.23
C GLY A 30 6.87 2.71 -2.63
N CYS A 31 5.55 2.63 -2.78
CA CYS A 31 4.90 3.13 -3.98
C CYS A 31 4.74 4.66 -3.90
N THR A 32 4.71 5.30 -5.06
CA THR A 32 4.31 6.71 -5.15
C THR A 32 2.80 6.82 -4.90
N VAL A 33 2.40 7.73 -4.02
CA VAL A 33 0.99 8.04 -3.77
C VAL A 33 0.48 9.02 -4.83
N ASP A 34 -0.63 8.68 -5.48
CA ASP A 34 -1.35 9.61 -6.34
C ASP A 34 -2.15 10.59 -5.49
N GLU A 35 -1.67 11.83 -5.40
CA GLU A 35 -2.28 12.89 -4.60
C GLU A 35 -3.65 13.35 -5.13
N LYS A 36 -4.01 12.96 -6.36
CA LYS A 36 -5.31 13.28 -6.97
C LYS A 36 -6.32 12.13 -6.85
N PHE A 37 -5.94 11.03 -6.22
CA PHE A 37 -6.80 9.86 -6.08
C PHE A 37 -8.02 10.13 -5.18
N VAL A 38 -7.81 10.88 -4.09
CA VAL A 38 -8.89 11.33 -3.19
C VAL A 38 -9.12 12.82 -3.43
N THR A 39 -10.37 13.17 -3.75
CA THR A 39 -10.81 14.53 -4.03
C THR A 39 -11.98 14.88 -3.13
N VAL A 40 -12.40 16.15 -3.16
CA VAL A 40 -13.61 16.59 -2.44
C VAL A 40 -14.85 15.79 -2.87
N ASP A 41 -14.94 15.45 -4.16
CA ASP A 41 -16.09 14.77 -4.74
C ASP A 41 -16.25 13.32 -4.26
N ASN A 42 -15.13 12.61 -4.03
CA ASN A 42 -15.14 11.21 -3.58
C ASN A 42 -14.81 11.03 -2.09
N LEU A 43 -14.55 12.11 -1.35
CA LEU A 43 -14.11 12.07 0.05
C LEU A 43 -15.04 11.24 0.94
N LYS A 44 -16.36 11.40 0.78
CA LYS A 44 -17.34 10.66 1.59
C LYS A 44 -17.25 9.15 1.38
N GLU A 45 -17.04 8.71 0.13
CA GLU A 45 -16.85 7.30 -0.18
C GLU A 45 -15.51 6.81 0.38
N ALA A 46 -14.43 7.57 0.19
CA ALA A 46 -13.11 7.23 0.72
C ALA A 46 -13.15 7.01 2.24
N ILE A 47 -13.81 7.91 2.98
CA ILE A 47 -14.01 7.77 4.44
C ILE A 47 -14.77 6.49 4.78
N ALA A 48 -15.80 6.12 4.03
CA ALA A 48 -16.58 4.91 4.30
C ALA A 48 -15.77 3.61 4.13
N LYS A 49 -14.72 3.62 3.30
CA LYS A 49 -13.85 2.47 3.02
C LYS A 49 -12.70 2.30 4.01
N ILE A 50 -12.39 3.31 4.83
CA ILE A 50 -11.31 3.25 5.83
C ILE A 50 -11.67 2.26 6.94
N TYR A 51 -10.87 1.24 7.24
CA TYR A 51 -11.24 0.26 8.28
C TYR A 51 -11.33 0.87 9.71
N ASN A 52 -10.50 1.88 10.01
CA ASN A 52 -10.40 2.48 11.33
C ASN A 52 -11.58 3.43 11.61
N TRP A 53 -12.57 2.94 12.34
CA TRP A 53 -13.82 3.68 12.61
C TRP A 53 -13.61 5.00 13.36
N GLU A 54 -12.64 5.07 14.28
CA GLU A 54 -12.35 6.30 15.03
C GLU A 54 -11.74 7.36 14.11
N TRP A 55 -10.86 6.94 13.21
CA TRP A 55 -10.22 7.86 12.29
C TRP A 55 -11.24 8.45 11.30
N ARG A 56 -12.24 7.66 10.86
CA ARG A 56 -13.34 8.16 10.02
C ARG A 56 -14.02 9.40 10.59
N LYS A 57 -14.15 9.49 11.93
CA LYS A 57 -14.82 10.61 12.61
C LYS A 57 -14.00 11.90 12.61
N ARG A 58 -12.69 11.81 12.33
CA ARG A 58 -11.73 12.92 12.45
C ARG A 58 -11.30 13.48 11.11
N ILE A 59 -11.55 12.76 10.01
CA ILE A 59 -11.18 13.20 8.66
C ILE A 59 -12.15 14.27 8.19
N THR A 60 -11.60 15.42 7.81
CA THR A 60 -12.37 16.56 7.31
C THR A 60 -11.99 16.97 5.90
N ALA A 61 -10.84 16.52 5.39
CA ALA A 61 -10.31 16.93 4.08
C ALA A 61 -9.56 15.79 3.37
N PRO A 62 -9.51 15.78 2.01
CA PRO A 62 -8.80 14.75 1.24
C PRO A 62 -7.33 14.59 1.61
N GLU A 63 -6.65 15.69 1.93
CA GLU A 63 -5.23 15.75 2.23
C GLU A 63 -4.89 14.88 3.43
N MET A 64 -5.80 14.76 4.41
CA MET A 64 -5.59 13.88 5.57
C MET A 64 -5.49 12.41 5.18
N ILE A 65 -6.28 11.98 4.18
CA ILE A 65 -6.23 10.61 3.67
C ILE A 65 -4.95 10.41 2.86
N ILE A 66 -4.61 11.37 1.99
CA ILE A 66 -3.38 11.34 1.19
C ILE A 66 -2.14 11.28 2.07
N ASP A 67 -2.08 12.06 3.15
CA ASP A 67 -0.96 12.04 4.10
C ASP A 67 -0.87 10.71 4.84
N GLY A 68 -2.02 10.12 5.22
CA GLY A 68 -2.08 8.76 5.74
C GLY A 68 -1.52 7.73 4.75
N MET A 69 -1.89 7.83 3.47
CA MET A 69 -1.38 6.97 2.40
C MET A 69 0.13 7.15 2.21
N LYS A 70 0.66 8.38 2.26
CA LYS A 70 2.11 8.66 2.15
C LYS A 70 2.86 8.05 3.33
N HIS A 71 2.33 8.23 4.53
CA HIS A 71 2.88 7.63 5.74
C HIS A 71 2.89 6.09 5.66
N ASP A 72 1.86 5.49 5.07
CA ASP A 72 1.76 4.04 4.86
C ASP A 72 2.65 3.52 3.73
N ALA A 73 2.89 4.35 2.69
CA ALA A 73 3.77 4.03 1.58
C ALA A 73 5.27 4.16 1.95
N ASP A 74 5.61 4.84 3.05
CA ASP A 74 6.98 4.89 3.55
C ASP A 74 7.39 3.56 4.21
N ILE A 75 7.78 2.62 3.36
CA ILE A 75 8.24 1.27 3.71
C ILE A 75 9.49 1.32 4.58
N LYS A 76 10.43 2.23 4.29
CA LYS A 76 11.69 2.35 5.06
C LYS A 76 11.40 2.72 6.51
N ARG A 77 10.45 3.64 6.74
CA ARG A 77 9.99 4.00 8.09
C ARG A 77 9.20 2.87 8.74
N ARG A 78 8.26 2.22 8.03
CA ARG A 78 7.38 1.17 8.58
C ARG A 78 8.13 -0.07 9.04
N PHE A 79 9.15 -0.47 8.30
CA PHE A 79 9.88 -1.72 8.54
C PHE A 79 11.32 -1.50 8.96
N ARG A 80 11.64 -0.31 9.47
CA ARG A 80 12.98 0.06 9.94
C ARG A 80 13.59 -0.96 10.92
N ASP A 81 12.74 -1.55 11.77
CA ASP A 81 13.18 -2.46 12.83
C ASP A 81 13.07 -3.95 12.43
N LEU A 82 12.58 -4.24 11.21
CA LEU A 82 12.53 -5.59 10.65
C LEU A 82 13.79 -5.86 9.83
N LYS A 83 14.46 -6.98 10.14
CA LYS A 83 15.69 -7.42 9.47
C LYS A 83 15.37 -8.32 8.27
#